data_AF-A0A2S5VYL4-F1
#
_entry.id   AF-A0A2S5VYL4-F1
#
_cell.length_a   1.000
_cell.length_b   1.000
_cell.length_c   1.000
_cell.angle_alpha   90.00
_cell.angle_beta   90.00
_cell.angle_gamma   90.00
#
_symmetry.space_group_name_H-M   'P 1'
#
loop_
_entity.id
_entity.type
_entity.pdbx_description
1 polymer ?
#
loop_
_entity_poly.entity_id
_entity_poly.type
_entity_poly.pdbx_seq_one_letter_code
_entity_poly.pdbx_strand_id
1 'polypeptide(L)'
;MRLARGILIGAGVLGLLLGAVVLVSKQDLPAILGVAAWMLGAIILHDAVISPLVFLIGVLARRAGRSVSRSLLLIIQGGIVVGCLLMLLIVPEIYAKTLGTANETVLPFDYAARLGLMWVGIALVTALVAAFHLRAAHLRTARSRRRPQAD
;
A
#
# COMPACT_ATOMS: atom_id res chain seq x y z
N MET A 1 10.66 -21.08 16.72
CA MET A 1 9.30 -20.94 16.15
C MET A 1 8.23 -20.63 17.21
N ARG A 2 7.93 -21.53 18.17
CA ARG A 2 6.85 -21.32 19.15
C ARG A 2 7.06 -20.13 20.10
N LEU A 3 8.29 -19.94 20.59
CA LEU A 3 8.66 -18.81 21.43
C LEU A 3 8.52 -17.48 20.68
N ALA A 4 9.12 -17.36 19.49
CA ALA A 4 9.00 -16.17 18.64
C ALA A 4 7.53 -15.83 18.32
N ARG A 5 6.71 -16.84 18.02
CA ARG A 5 5.26 -16.65 17.81
C ARG A 5 4.58 -16.13 19.07
N GLY A 6 4.87 -16.72 20.23
CA GLY A 6 4.34 -16.25 21.51
C GLY A 6 4.72 -14.81 21.83
N ILE A 7 5.98 -14.44 21.58
CA ILE A 7 6.48 -13.07 21.77
C ILE A 7 5.75 -12.09 20.86
N LEU A 8 5.61 -12.39 19.56
CA LEU A 8 4.93 -11.50 18.62
C LEU A 8 3.44 -11.33 18.95
N ILE A 9 2.76 -12.41 19.33
CA ILE A 9 1.36 -12.35 19.78
C ILE A 9 1.25 -11.52 21.04
N GLY A 10 2.09 -11.79 22.05
CA GLY A 10 2.10 -11.05 23.31
C GLY A 10 2.36 -9.56 23.10
N ALA A 11 3.36 -9.20 22.28
CA ALA A 11 3.66 -7.82 21.94
C ALA A 11 2.49 -7.14 21.21
N GLY A 12 1.85 -7.83 20.25
CA GLY A 12 0.70 -7.29 19.53
C GLY A 12 -0.50 -7.06 20.46
N VAL A 13 -0.83 -8.03 21.31
CA VAL A 13 -1.94 -7.91 22.27
C VAL A 13 -1.68 -6.80 23.29
N LEU A 14 -0.47 -6.73 23.86
CA LEU A 14 -0.09 -5.67 24.78
C LEU A 14 -0.16 -4.29 24.10
N GLY A 15 0.29 -4.19 22.86
CA GLY A 15 0.18 -2.95 22.07
C GLY A 15 -1.28 -2.53 21.83
N LEU A 16 -2.16 -3.47 21.49
CA LEU A 16 -3.60 -3.20 21.30
C LEU A 16 -4.26 -2.76 22.61
N LEU A 17 -3.98 -3.44 23.72
CA LEU A 17 -4.51 -3.08 25.04
C LEU A 17 -4.04 -1.69 25.46
N LEU A 18 -2.74 -1.41 25.30
CA LEU A 18 -2.20 -0.09 25.59
C LEU A 18 -2.87 0.99 24.72
N GLY A 19 -3.01 0.74 23.42
CA GLY A 19 -3.71 1.65 22.50
C GLY A 19 -5.16 1.90 22.91
N ALA A 20 -5.91 0.86 23.29
CA ALA A 20 -7.28 0.98 23.75
C ALA A 20 -7.39 1.80 25.06
N VAL A 21 -6.50 1.53 26.03
CA VAL A 21 -6.44 2.30 27.29
C VAL A 21 -6.12 3.77 27.02
N VAL A 22 -5.13 4.06 26.17
CA VAL A 22 -4.79 5.44 25.79
C VAL A 22 -5.96 6.12 25.08
N LEU A 23 -6.61 5.44 24.15
CA LEU A 23 -7.75 5.98 23.40
C LEU A 23 -8.89 6.39 24.35
N VAL A 24 -9.31 5.51 25.25
CA VAL A 24 -10.41 5.78 26.19
C VAL A 24 -10.03 6.77 27.29
N SER A 25 -8.76 6.81 27.72
CA SER A 25 -8.31 7.70 28.80
C SER A 25 -7.95 9.11 28.35
N LYS A 26 -7.65 9.32 27.06
CA LYS A 26 -7.15 10.60 26.54
C LYS A 26 -8.09 11.28 25.54
N GLN A 27 -9.03 10.56 24.95
CA GLN A 27 -9.93 11.09 23.93
C GLN A 27 -11.37 11.17 24.43
N ASP A 28 -12.12 12.12 23.89
CA ASP A 28 -13.56 12.23 24.14
C ASP A 28 -14.36 11.27 23.24
N LEU A 29 -15.64 11.07 23.57
CA LEU A 29 -16.49 10.15 22.85
C LEU A 29 -16.60 10.46 21.33
N PRO A 30 -16.75 11.73 20.90
CA PRO A 30 -16.75 12.08 19.48
C PRO A 30 -15.46 11.64 18.76
N ALA A 31 -14.27 11.87 19.32
CA ALA A 31 -13.02 11.44 18.71
C ALA A 31 -12.93 9.91 18.59
N ILE A 32 -13.37 9.18 19.62
CA ILE A 32 -13.41 7.71 19.59
C ILE A 32 -14.33 7.21 18.47
N LEU A 33 -15.51 7.80 18.33
CA LEU A 33 -16.44 7.48 17.25
C LEU A 33 -15.86 7.85 15.88
N GLY A 34 -15.13 8.96 15.78
CA GLY A 34 -14.40 9.35 14.58
C GLY A 34 -13.36 8.32 14.15
N VAL A 35 -12.55 7.82 15.08
CA VAL A 35 -11.59 6.73 14.83
C VAL A 35 -12.31 5.45 14.39
N ALA A 36 -13.40 5.08 15.06
CA ALA A 36 -14.19 3.91 14.70
C ALA A 36 -14.80 4.02 13.29
N ALA A 37 -15.36 5.18 12.94
CA ALA A 37 -15.91 5.46 11.62
C ALA A 37 -14.83 5.43 10.54
N TRP A 38 -13.66 6.04 10.79
CA TRP A 38 -12.52 5.99 9.89
C TRP A 38 -12.03 4.56 9.68
N MET A 39 -11.88 3.78 10.76
CA MET A 39 -11.42 2.40 10.69
C MET A 39 -12.39 1.52 9.89
N LEU A 40 -13.70 1.68 10.11
CA LEU A 40 -14.72 1.01 9.30
C LEU A 40 -14.63 1.42 7.83
N GLY A 41 -14.50 2.72 7.55
CA GLY A 41 -14.33 3.24 6.19
C GLY A 41 -13.08 2.68 5.51
N ALA A 42 -11.95 2.62 6.22
CA ALA A 42 -10.69 2.07 5.73
C ALA A 42 -10.79 0.57 5.44
N ILE A 43 -11.44 -0.20 6.31
CA ILE A 43 -11.70 -1.65 6.10
C ILE A 43 -12.54 -1.84 4.84
N ILE A 44 -13.66 -1.10 4.70
CA ILE A 44 -14.53 -1.19 3.52
C ILE A 44 -13.74 -0.82 2.26
N LEU A 45 -13.01 0.30 2.27
CA LEU A 45 -12.24 0.73 1.13
C LEU A 45 -11.15 -0.31 0.74
N HIS A 46 -10.48 -0.91 1.72
CA HIS A 46 -9.45 -1.91 1.48
C HIS A 46 -10.00 -3.25 0.97
N ASP A 47 -11.00 -3.81 1.66
CA ASP A 47 -11.46 -5.18 1.43
C ASP A 47 -12.56 -5.26 0.38
N ALA A 48 -13.48 -4.28 0.35
CA ALA A 48 -14.60 -4.28 -0.58
C ALA A 48 -14.31 -3.54 -1.89
N VAL A 49 -13.31 -2.65 -1.92
CA VAL A 49 -13.00 -1.85 -3.12
C VAL A 49 -11.61 -2.15 -3.69
N ILE A 50 -10.54 -1.93 -2.92
CA ILE A 50 -9.17 -2.05 -3.43
C ILE A 50 -8.87 -3.50 -3.80
N SER A 51 -9.13 -4.46 -2.90
CA SER A 51 -8.81 -5.87 -3.14
C SER A 51 -9.55 -6.46 -4.36
N PRO A 52 -10.88 -6.25 -4.52
CA PRO A 52 -11.60 -6.73 -5.70
C PRO A 52 -11.18 -6.01 -6.98
N LEU A 53 -10.89 -4.71 -6.92
CA LEU A 53 -10.43 -3.95 -8.08
C LEU A 53 -9.06 -4.46 -8.57
N VAL A 54 -8.10 -4.64 -7.67
CA VAL A 54 -6.77 -5.18 -7.99
C VAL A 54 -6.90 -6.59 -8.57
N PHE A 55 -7.78 -7.42 -7.99
CA PHE A 55 -8.07 -8.75 -8.51
C PHE A 55 -8.66 -8.70 -9.93
N LEU A 56 -9.68 -7.86 -10.15
CA LEU A 56 -10.37 -7.71 -11.44
C LEU A 56 -9.43 -7.20 -12.53
N ILE A 57 -8.58 -6.21 -12.23
CA ILE A 57 -7.53 -5.74 -13.15
C ILE A 57 -6.62 -6.90 -13.54
N GLY A 58 -6.22 -7.74 -12.57
CA GLY A 58 -5.43 -8.94 -12.84
C GLY A 58 -6.16 -9.93 -13.75
N VAL A 59 -7.46 -10.14 -13.57
CA VAL A 59 -8.29 -11.03 -14.41
C VAL A 59 -8.44 -10.47 -15.84
N LEU A 60 -8.79 -9.19 -15.97
CA LEU A 60 -8.99 -8.53 -17.25
C LEU A 60 -7.70 -8.45 -18.06
N ALA A 61 -6.57 -8.17 -17.40
CA ALA A 61 -5.27 -8.16 -18.05
C ALA A 61 -4.89 -9.54 -18.63
N ARG A 62 -5.25 -10.63 -17.94
CA ARG A 62 -5.07 -12.00 -18.46
C ARG A 62 -6.03 -12.32 -19.61
N ARG A 63 -7.29 -11.85 -19.52
CA ARG A 63 -8.32 -12.11 -20.53
C ARG A 63 -8.11 -11.31 -21.82
N ALA A 64 -7.47 -10.15 -21.75
CA ALA A 64 -7.22 -9.26 -22.88
C ALA A 64 -6.19 -9.80 -23.90
N GLY A 65 -5.70 -11.05 -23.76
CA GLY A 65 -4.89 -11.74 -24.77
C GLY A 65 -3.50 -11.15 -25.03
N ARG A 66 -3.17 -9.99 -24.43
CA ARG A 66 -1.82 -9.44 -24.43
C ARG A 66 -0.97 -10.26 -23.48
N SER A 67 0.16 -10.76 -23.96
CA SER A 67 1.13 -11.60 -23.23
C SER A 67 1.86 -10.87 -22.09
N VAL A 68 1.12 -10.15 -21.26
CA VAL A 68 1.66 -9.47 -20.09
C VAL A 68 2.07 -10.53 -19.08
N SER A 69 3.38 -10.61 -18.81
CA SER A 69 3.90 -11.59 -17.86
C SER A 69 3.26 -11.40 -16.48
N ARG A 70 2.97 -12.51 -15.78
CA ARG A 70 2.43 -12.49 -14.41
C ARG A 70 3.30 -11.61 -13.48
N SER A 71 4.61 -11.67 -13.64
CA SER A 71 5.57 -10.87 -12.88
C SER A 71 5.39 -9.37 -13.07
N LEU A 72 5.14 -8.91 -14.31
CA LEU A 72 4.89 -7.51 -14.60
C LEU A 72 3.59 -7.01 -13.95
N LEU A 73 2.53 -7.83 -13.98
CA LEU A 73 1.27 -7.50 -13.30
C LEU A 73 1.48 -7.36 -11.78
N LEU A 74 2.24 -8.26 -11.17
CA LEU A 74 2.54 -8.20 -9.73
C LEU A 74 3.35 -6.95 -9.35
N ILE A 75 4.29 -6.51 -10.19
CA ILE A 75 5.04 -5.27 -9.97
C ILE A 75 4.10 -4.07 -9.96
N ILE A 76 3.22 -3.96 -10.96
CA ILE A 76 2.27 -2.84 -11.07
C ILE A 76 1.27 -2.86 -9.92
N GLN A 77 0.70 -4.03 -9.61
CA GLN A 77 -0.23 -4.19 -8.49
C GLN A 77 0.43 -3.83 -7.16
N GLY A 78 1.69 -4.23 -6.94
CA GLY A 78 2.45 -3.86 -5.75
C GLY A 78 2.57 -2.35 -5.57
N GLY A 79 2.92 -1.62 -6.65
CA GLY A 79 2.97 -0.15 -6.62
C GLY A 79 1.63 0.49 -6.27
N ILE A 80 0.54 0.02 -6.88
CA ILE A 80 -0.82 0.51 -6.59
C ILE A 80 -1.20 0.27 -5.13
N VAL A 81 -0.98 -0.95 -4.62
CA VAL A 81 -1.31 -1.30 -3.23
C VAL A 81 -0.54 -0.42 -2.25
N VAL A 82 0.77 -0.23 -2.46
CA VAL A 82 1.58 0.67 -1.62
C VAL A 82 1.03 2.09 -1.64
N GLY A 83 0.70 2.63 -2.82
CA GLY A 83 0.12 3.96 -2.94
C GLY A 83 -1.22 4.10 -2.22
N CYS A 84 -2.11 3.12 -2.35
CA CYS A 84 -3.39 3.10 -1.64
C CYS A 84 -3.22 3.04 -0.11
N LEU A 85 -2.28 2.23 0.40
CA LEU A 85 -2.03 2.15 1.84
C LEU A 85 -1.46 3.46 2.41
N LEU A 86 -0.55 4.11 1.69
CA LEU A 86 -0.02 5.41 2.11
C LEU A 86 -1.08 6.52 2.00
N MET A 87 -1.99 6.44 1.03
CA MET A 87 -3.14 7.33 0.95
C MET A 87 -4.07 7.17 2.16
N LEU A 88 -4.38 5.93 2.57
CA LEU A 88 -5.16 5.67 3.80
C LEU A 88 -4.49 6.27 5.04
N LEU A 89 -3.16 6.41 5.06
CA LEU A 89 -2.46 7.05 6.17
C LEU A 89 -2.53 8.60 6.10
N ILE A 90 -2.33 9.17 4.91
CA ILE A 90 -2.15 10.62 4.75
C ILE A 90 -3.48 11.39 4.62
N VAL A 91 -4.55 10.76 4.12
CA VAL A 91 -5.85 11.44 3.92
C VAL A 91 -6.42 12.02 5.23
N PRO A 92 -6.38 11.32 6.39
CA PRO A 92 -6.76 11.90 7.67
C PRO A 92 -5.94 13.14 8.04
N GLU A 93 -4.65 13.19 7.71
CA GLU A 93 -3.80 14.35 8.00
C GLU A 93 -4.19 15.56 7.14
N ILE A 94 -4.53 15.33 5.87
CA ILE A 94 -5.06 16.38 4.98
C ILE A 94 -6.36 16.96 5.56
N TYR A 95 -7.27 16.10 6.00
CA TYR A 95 -8.52 16.53 6.61
C TYR A 95 -8.28 17.24 7.95
N ALA A 96 -7.43 16.71 8.81
CA ALA A 96 -7.10 17.34 10.10
C ALA A 96 -6.56 18.76 9.92
N LYS A 97 -5.81 19.02 8.84
CA LYS A 97 -5.30 20.37 8.54
C LYS A 97 -6.41 21.40 8.26
N THR A 98 -7.58 20.97 7.75
CA THR A 98 -8.69 21.89 7.46
C THR A 98 -9.43 22.32 8.73
N LEU A 99 -9.29 21.58 9.84
CA LEU A 99 -9.90 21.87 11.13
C LEU A 99 -9.12 22.93 11.93
N GLY A 100 -7.92 23.31 11.47
CA GLY A 100 -6.99 24.19 12.18
C GLY A 100 -6.20 23.45 13.26
N THR A 101 -5.02 23.97 13.59
CA THR A 101 -4.14 23.39 14.61
C THR A 101 -3.83 24.42 15.68
N ALA A 102 -3.92 24.04 16.95
CA ALA A 102 -3.49 24.91 18.06
C ALA A 102 -1.97 25.19 18.06
N ASN A 103 -1.19 24.34 17.39
CA ASN A 103 0.24 24.52 17.19
C ASN A 103 0.63 24.18 15.74
N GLU A 104 1.21 25.15 15.04
CA GLU A 104 1.59 25.05 13.62
C GLU A 104 2.67 23.99 13.35
N THR A 105 3.43 23.57 14.37
CA THR A 105 4.44 22.52 14.20
C THR A 105 3.85 21.11 14.11
N VAL A 106 2.54 20.94 14.34
CA VAL A 106 1.88 19.61 14.36
C VAL A 106 1.55 19.12 12.95
N LEU A 107 1.09 20.01 12.06
CA LEU A 107 0.86 19.72 10.63
C LEU A 107 1.59 20.76 9.74
N PRO A 108 2.94 20.79 9.76
CA PRO A 108 3.70 21.87 9.14
C PRO A 108 3.69 21.82 7.62
N PHE A 109 3.34 20.66 7.03
CA PHE A 109 3.54 20.40 5.62
C PHE A 109 2.26 20.49 4.79
N ASP A 110 2.41 20.75 3.50
CA ASP A 110 1.34 20.51 2.52
C ASP A 110 1.28 19.01 2.20
N TYR A 111 0.40 18.31 2.92
CA TYR A 111 0.21 16.87 2.79
C TYR A 111 -0.45 16.48 1.46
N ALA A 112 -1.25 17.35 0.84
CA ALA A 112 -1.86 17.08 -0.46
C ALA A 112 -0.81 17.09 -1.56
N ALA A 113 0.04 18.12 -1.58
CA ALA A 113 1.16 18.21 -2.53
C ALA A 113 2.15 17.04 -2.33
N ARG A 114 2.46 16.69 -1.09
CA ARG A 114 3.36 15.56 -0.77
C ARG A 114 2.78 14.21 -1.15
N LEU A 115 1.49 13.99 -0.92
CA LEU A 115 0.80 12.79 -1.37
C LEU A 115 0.87 12.65 -2.90
N GLY A 116 0.67 13.76 -3.63
CA GLY A 116 0.84 13.80 -5.09
C GLY A 116 2.27 13.44 -5.52
N LEU A 117 3.28 14.05 -4.92
CA LEU A 117 4.69 13.75 -5.19
C LEU A 117 5.06 12.30 -4.87
N MET A 118 4.50 11.75 -3.79
CA MET A 118 4.70 10.36 -3.41
C MET A 118 4.10 9.42 -4.46
N TRP A 119 2.90 9.70 -4.97
CA TRP A 119 2.32 8.93 -6.08
C TRP A 119 3.18 8.98 -7.34
N VAL A 120 3.72 10.16 -7.68
CA VAL A 120 4.69 10.30 -8.78
C VAL A 120 5.93 9.43 -8.53
N GLY A 121 6.48 9.45 -7.32
CA GLY A 121 7.62 8.62 -6.93
C GLY A 121 7.33 7.11 -7.04
N ILE A 122 6.17 6.66 -6.54
CA ILE A 122 5.73 5.26 -6.62
C ILE A 122 5.55 4.84 -8.08
N ALA A 123 4.89 5.67 -8.89
CA ALA A 123 4.70 5.41 -10.32
C ALA A 123 6.06 5.31 -11.04
N LEU A 124 6.99 6.22 -10.74
CA LEU A 124 8.34 6.21 -11.31
C LEU A 124 9.10 4.94 -10.93
N VAL A 125 9.15 4.59 -9.65
CA VAL A 125 9.84 3.38 -9.17
C VAL A 125 9.21 2.13 -9.79
N THR A 126 7.88 2.05 -9.82
CA THR A 126 7.14 0.93 -10.42
C THR A 126 7.47 0.80 -11.90
N ALA A 127 7.47 1.91 -12.65
CA ALA A 127 7.81 1.95 -14.06
C ALA A 127 9.27 1.53 -14.33
N LEU A 128 10.22 2.00 -13.50
CA LEU A 128 11.62 1.61 -13.60
C LEU A 128 11.80 0.11 -13.36
N VAL A 129 11.23 -0.43 -12.28
CA VAL A 129 11.31 -1.86 -11.95
C VAL A 129 10.67 -2.71 -13.07
N ALA A 130 9.53 -2.28 -13.60
CA ALA A 130 8.88 -2.92 -14.75
C ALA A 130 9.79 -2.90 -16.00
N ALA A 131 10.39 -1.76 -16.34
CA ALA A 131 11.27 -1.62 -17.49
C ALA A 131 12.53 -2.50 -17.36
N PHE A 132 13.17 -2.52 -16.18
CA PHE A 132 14.31 -3.39 -15.90
C PHE A 132 13.93 -4.87 -16.01
N HIS A 133 12.75 -5.25 -15.50
CA HIS A 133 12.26 -6.62 -15.58
C HIS A 133 12.07 -7.06 -17.04
N LEU A 134 11.42 -6.24 -17.87
CA LEU A 134 11.24 -6.51 -19.29
C LEU A 134 12.57 -6.61 -20.03
N ARG A 135 13.51 -5.68 -19.79
CA ARG A 135 14.85 -5.72 -20.39
C ARG A 135 15.61 -6.99 -20.04
N ALA A 136 15.58 -7.40 -18.78
CA ALA A 136 16.20 -8.66 -18.34
C ALA A 136 15.57 -9.90 -18.99
N ALA A 137 14.24 -9.91 -19.17
CA ALA A 137 13.54 -11.00 -19.84
C ALA A 137 13.95 -11.10 -21.33
N HIS A 138 14.07 -9.98 -22.04
CA HIS A 138 14.54 -9.96 -23.43
C HIS A 138 15.98 -10.45 -23.59
N LEU A 139 16.88 -10.10 -22.67
CA LEU A 139 18.28 -10.56 -22.69
C LEU A 139 18.39 -12.08 -22.47
N ARG A 140 17.50 -12.66 -21.64
CA ARG A 140 17.46 -14.10 -21.38
C ARG A 140 17.02 -14.91 -22.60
N THR A 141 16.00 -14.45 -23.32
CA THR A 141 15.51 -15.11 -24.55
C THR A 141 16.52 -14.99 -25.70
N ALA A 142 17.26 -13.88 -25.80
CA ALA A 142 18.33 -13.74 -26.78
C ALA A 142 19.51 -14.70 -26.51
N ARG A 143 19.84 -14.96 -25.24
CA ARG A 143 20.89 -15.91 -24.85
C ARG A 143 20.48 -17.38 -25.08
N SER A 144 19.23 -17.75 -24.83
CA SER A 144 18.79 -19.16 -25.01
C SER A 144 18.78 -19.58 -26.48
N ARG A 145 18.47 -18.68 -27.42
CA ARG A 145 18.54 -18.95 -28.86
C ARG A 145 19.98 -19.14 -29.39
N ARG A 146 21.01 -18.72 -28.65
CA ARG A 146 22.42 -18.83 -29.04
C ARG A 146 23.14 -20.06 -28.48
N ARG A 147 22.45 -20.98 -27.79
CA ARG A 147 22.97 -22.32 -27.49
C ARG A 147 22.48 -23.26 -28.61
N PRO A 148 23.32 -23.61 -29.61
CA PRO A 148 23.03 -24.74 -30.48
C PRO A 148 22.99 -26.01 -29.62
N GLN A 149 22.09 -26.94 -29.94
CA GLN A 149 22.17 -28.32 -29.49
C GLN A 149 23.56 -28.84 -29.85
N ALA A 150 24.43 -28.98 -28.85
CA ALA A 150 25.52 -29.93 -28.92
C ALA A 150 24.89 -31.28 -28.55
N ASP A 151 24.80 -32.11 -29.59
CA ASP A 151 24.61 -33.57 -29.62
C ASP A 151 23.22 -34.15 -29.30
#